data_AF-A0AAJ3U4F1-F1
#
_entry.id   AF-A0AAJ3U4F1-F1
#
_cell.length_a   1.000
_cell.length_b   1.000
_cell.length_c   1.000
_cell.angle_alpha   90.00
_cell.angle_beta   90.00
_cell.angle_gamma   90.00
#
_symmetry.space_group_name_H-M   'P 1'
#
loop_
_entity.id
_entity.type
_entity.pdbx_description
1 polymer ?
#
loop_
_entity_poly.entity_id
_entity_poly.type
_entity_poly.pdbx_seq_one_letter_code
_entity_poly.pdbx_strand_id
1 'polypeptide(L)'
;MPIPLLVPIGFGVVALAAALGFGIPQVVKRFGEQAKGKNITILGRQEVGKTTLLHFLSKGTLPAHRTRTPDPLPGETFTLPVQGKGDVLFTVPKDLPGHTEPAYKDWKNGFESSDFVWYLFRSDLIVAGDEAELKIVGEHLDHLVDWYTDLREKKAATPRVIFVGVFADKDPSYSDDGAFENLVKVAPVVKQNAVKLGKADIVIGSQVSKADAERLVERITRYLE
;
A
#
# COMPACT_ATOMS: atom_id res chain seq x y z
N MET A 1 -5.38 -10.03 -45.02
CA MET A 1 -4.44 -10.04 -43.88
C MET A 1 -5.04 -9.16 -42.79
N PRO A 2 -5.50 -9.71 -41.66
CA PRO A 2 -6.09 -8.89 -40.60
C PRO A 2 -4.97 -8.22 -39.79
N ILE A 3 -5.12 -6.91 -39.62
CA ILE A 3 -4.28 -6.05 -38.76
C ILE A 3 -4.59 -6.42 -37.30
N PRO A 4 -3.60 -6.64 -36.43
CA PRO A 4 -3.87 -6.94 -35.03
C PRO A 4 -4.46 -5.70 -34.34
N LEU A 5 -5.66 -5.86 -33.78
CA LEU A 5 -6.27 -4.89 -32.87
C LEU A 5 -5.33 -4.67 -31.67
N LEU A 6 -4.84 -3.44 -31.54
CA LEU A 6 -4.30 -2.92 -30.29
C LEU A 6 -5.41 -3.00 -29.23
N VAL A 7 -5.21 -3.83 -28.22
CA VAL A 7 -6.01 -3.83 -26.99
C VAL A 7 -5.72 -2.49 -26.30
N PRO A 8 -6.71 -1.59 -26.13
CA PRO A 8 -6.49 -0.40 -25.33
C PRO A 8 -6.34 -0.83 -23.88
N ILE A 9 -5.13 -0.73 -23.34
CA ILE A 9 -4.89 -0.74 -21.90
C ILE A 9 -5.58 0.52 -21.38
N GLY A 10 -6.77 0.34 -20.80
CA GLY A 10 -7.60 1.41 -20.29
C GLY A 10 -6.91 2.08 -19.12
N PHE A 11 -6.26 3.23 -19.37
CA PHE A 11 -5.90 4.17 -18.32
C PHE A 11 -7.16 4.88 -17.86
N GLY A 12 -7.78 4.37 -16.79
CA GLY A 12 -8.89 5.04 -16.11
C GLY A 12 -8.38 6.27 -15.37
N VAL A 13 -8.46 7.45 -15.99
CA VAL A 13 -8.20 8.71 -15.29
C VAL A 13 -9.40 9.01 -14.39
N VAL A 14 -9.32 8.64 -13.11
CA VAL A 14 -10.24 9.19 -12.11
C VAL A 14 -9.80 10.60 -11.77
N ALA A 15 -10.55 11.56 -12.31
CA ALA A 15 -10.45 12.96 -11.93
C ALA A 15 -10.89 13.11 -10.47
N LEU A 16 -9.95 12.96 -9.54
CA LEU A 16 -10.18 13.27 -8.14
C LEU A 16 -10.40 14.78 -8.02
N ALA A 17 -11.66 15.17 -7.82
CA ALA A 17 -12.08 16.57 -7.78
C ALA A 17 -11.19 17.39 -6.82
N ALA A 18 -10.51 18.39 -7.37
CA ALA A 18 -9.66 19.34 -6.66
C ALA A 18 -10.54 20.23 -5.75
N ALA A 19 -10.85 19.76 -4.56
CA ALA A 19 -11.56 20.51 -3.54
C ALA A 19 -10.58 21.29 -2.65
N LEU A 20 -10.39 22.55 -3.00
CA LEU A 20 -10.24 23.75 -2.16
C LEU A 20 -9.43 23.66 -0.83
N GLY A 21 -8.27 24.31 -0.81
CA GLY A 21 -8.03 25.40 0.15
C GLY A 21 -7.51 25.10 1.56
N PHE A 22 -7.05 23.89 1.88
CA PHE A 22 -6.32 23.64 3.14
C PHE A 22 -4.85 23.35 2.88
N GLY A 23 -3.95 24.01 3.63
CA GLY A 23 -2.51 23.88 3.46
C GLY A 23 -2.07 22.41 3.51
N ILE A 24 -1.44 21.96 2.43
CA ILE A 24 -0.96 20.58 2.31
C ILE A 24 0.18 20.35 3.30
N PRO A 25 0.15 19.25 4.08
CA PRO A 25 1.25 18.86 4.94
C PRO A 25 2.58 18.82 4.18
N GLN A 26 3.64 19.36 4.76
CA GLN A 26 4.99 19.34 4.15
C GLN A 26 5.46 17.91 3.86
N VAL A 27 5.03 16.94 4.66
CA VAL A 27 5.33 15.52 4.45
C VAL A 27 4.72 14.97 3.15
N VAL A 28 3.50 15.38 2.80
CA VAL A 28 2.86 14.95 1.55
C VAL A 28 3.58 15.54 0.34
N LYS A 29 4.10 16.77 0.46
CA LYS A 29 4.94 17.38 -0.58
C LYS A 29 6.25 16.61 -0.78
N ARG A 30 6.94 16.28 0.32
CA ARG A 30 8.19 15.48 0.29
C ARG A 30 7.95 14.10 -0.30
N PHE A 31 6.85 13.45 0.08
CA PHE A 31 6.46 12.19 -0.51
C PHE A 31 6.32 12.31 -2.04
N GLY A 32 5.60 13.32 -2.53
CA GLY A 32 5.44 13.56 -3.97
C GLY A 32 6.76 13.83 -4.70
N GLU A 33 7.74 14.44 -4.03
CA GLU A 33 9.08 14.66 -4.58
C GLU A 33 9.81 13.34 -4.84
N GLN A 34 9.78 12.45 -3.86
CA GLN A 34 10.51 11.18 -3.92
C GLN A 34 9.79 10.12 -4.76
N ALA A 35 8.46 10.14 -4.76
CA ALA A 35 7.64 9.23 -5.55
C ALA A 35 7.49 9.67 -7.02
N LYS A 36 8.05 10.81 -7.42
CA LYS A 36 7.88 11.35 -8.78
C LYS A 36 8.42 10.39 -9.84
N GLY A 37 7.55 10.02 -10.79
CA GLY A 37 7.90 9.11 -11.88
C GLY A 37 8.05 7.65 -11.44
N LYS A 38 7.62 7.31 -10.22
CA LYS A 38 7.58 5.94 -9.71
C LYS A 38 6.17 5.37 -9.80
N ASN A 39 6.10 4.07 -10.07
CA ASN A 39 4.88 3.28 -10.00
C ASN A 39 4.77 2.65 -8.62
N ILE A 40 3.73 3.00 -7.88
CA ILE A 40 3.50 2.49 -6.51
C ILE A 40 2.21 1.67 -6.50
N THR A 41 2.29 0.40 -6.11
CA THR A 41 1.10 -0.42 -5.88
C THR A 41 0.81 -0.56 -4.40
N ILE A 42 -0.45 -0.36 -3.99
CA ILE A 42 -0.90 -0.58 -2.62
C ILE A 42 -1.76 -1.84 -2.55
N LEU A 43 -1.26 -2.85 -1.84
CA LEU A 43 -1.91 -4.15 -1.61
C LEU A 43 -2.31 -4.30 -0.14
N GLY A 44 -3.17 -5.27 0.15
CA GLY A 44 -3.63 -5.58 1.50
C GLY A 44 -5.10 -5.96 1.52
N ARG A 45 -5.56 -6.58 2.62
CA ARG A 45 -6.97 -7.01 2.73
C ARG A 45 -7.94 -5.83 2.81
N GLN A 46 -9.23 -6.11 2.73
CA GLN A 46 -10.27 -5.09 2.92
C GLN A 46 -10.19 -4.48 4.33
N GLU A 47 -10.56 -3.20 4.43
CA GLU A 47 -10.69 -2.45 5.70
C GLU A 47 -9.37 -2.19 6.47
N VAL A 48 -8.19 -2.41 5.87
CA VAL A 48 -6.87 -2.02 6.44
C VAL A 48 -6.50 -0.55 6.20
N GLY A 49 -7.42 0.29 5.76
CA GLY A 49 -7.15 1.73 5.59
C GLY A 49 -6.37 2.12 4.32
N LYS A 50 -6.34 1.28 3.28
CA LYS A 50 -5.78 1.67 1.96
C LYS A 50 -6.40 2.97 1.43
N THR A 51 -7.73 3.04 1.39
CA THR A 51 -8.47 4.23 0.93
C THR A 51 -8.20 5.46 1.81
N THR A 52 -8.05 5.28 3.12
CA THR A 52 -7.72 6.35 4.05
C THR A 52 -6.32 6.91 3.76
N LEU A 53 -5.33 6.04 3.55
CA LEU A 53 -3.97 6.45 3.18
C LEU A 53 -3.94 7.19 1.84
N LEU A 54 -4.62 6.67 0.82
CA LEU A 54 -4.72 7.31 -0.50
C LEU A 54 -5.37 8.68 -0.42
N HIS A 55 -6.47 8.79 0.32
CA HIS A 55 -7.16 10.06 0.54
C HIS A 55 -6.23 11.06 1.23
N PHE A 56 -5.46 10.61 2.22
CA PHE A 56 -4.49 11.45 2.92
C PHE A 56 -3.34 11.91 2.01
N LEU A 57 -2.77 11.03 1.20
CA LEU A 57 -1.72 11.36 0.23
C LEU A 57 -2.21 12.33 -0.85
N SER A 58 -3.48 12.25 -1.22
CA SER A 58 -4.08 13.14 -2.22
C SER A 58 -4.44 14.52 -1.66
N LYS A 59 -5.10 14.55 -0.50
CA LYS A 59 -5.76 15.77 0.03
C LYS A 59 -5.05 16.37 1.23
N GLY A 60 -4.14 15.65 1.88
CA GLY A 60 -3.49 16.07 3.13
C GLY A 60 -4.42 16.08 4.35
N THR A 61 -5.61 15.47 4.21
CA THR A 61 -6.65 15.38 5.25
C THR A 61 -7.12 13.95 5.41
N LEU A 62 -7.68 13.60 6.55
CA LEU A 62 -8.36 12.31 6.73
C LEU A 62 -9.84 12.45 6.31
N PRO A 63 -10.47 11.38 5.79
CA PRO A 63 -11.88 11.40 5.46
C PRO A 63 -12.74 11.61 6.73
N ALA A 64 -13.71 12.53 6.66
CA ALA A 64 -14.57 12.89 7.79
C ALA A 64 -15.42 11.71 8.32
N HIS A 65 -15.74 10.77 7.43
CA HIS A 65 -16.38 9.50 7.79
C HIS A 65 -15.59 8.35 7.17
N ARG A 66 -15.32 7.31 7.96
CA ARG A 66 -14.96 5.99 7.44
C ARG A 66 -16.22 5.36 6.84
N THR A 67 -16.72 5.93 5.75
CA THR A 67 -17.72 5.25 4.93
C THR A 67 -17.08 3.95 4.49
N ARG A 68 -17.68 2.83 4.93
CA ARG A 68 -17.44 1.52 4.34
C ARG A 68 -17.51 1.73 2.84
N THR A 69 -16.42 1.50 2.12
CA THR A 69 -16.42 1.66 0.67
C THR A 69 -17.59 0.83 0.15
N PRO A 70 -18.64 1.41 -0.46
CA PRO A 70 -19.46 0.59 -1.35
C PRO A 70 -18.46 0.03 -2.36
N ASP A 71 -18.49 -1.28 -2.61
CA ASP A 71 -17.63 -2.05 -3.52
C ASP A 71 -16.59 -1.21 -4.30
N PRO A 72 -15.28 -1.51 -4.21
CA PRO A 72 -14.27 -0.69 -4.86
C PRO A 72 -14.66 -0.43 -6.31
N LEU A 73 -14.68 0.84 -6.70
CA LEU A 73 -14.73 1.20 -8.11
C LEU A 73 -13.64 0.36 -8.81
N PRO A 74 -14.01 -0.35 -9.89
CA PRO A 74 -13.20 -1.44 -10.42
C PRO A 74 -11.80 -0.97 -10.85
N GLY A 75 -10.75 -1.60 -10.30
CA GLY A 75 -9.45 -1.75 -10.95
C GLY A 75 -8.73 -0.47 -11.37
N GLU A 76 -8.79 0.59 -10.57
CA GLU A 76 -8.23 1.87 -10.98
C GLU A 76 -6.73 1.96 -10.65
N THR A 77 -5.91 1.88 -11.69
CA THR A 77 -4.66 2.64 -11.73
C THR A 77 -5.06 4.11 -11.85
N PHE A 78 -4.74 4.91 -10.85
CA PHE A 78 -4.98 6.35 -10.87
C PHE A 78 -3.70 7.11 -10.57
N THR A 79 -3.55 8.21 -11.25
CA THR A 79 -2.45 9.12 -11.01
C THR A 79 -2.88 10.08 -9.91
N LEU A 80 -2.15 10.10 -8.79
CA LEU A 80 -2.33 11.15 -7.80
C LEU A 80 -1.49 12.35 -8.21
N PRO A 81 -2.12 13.50 -8.53
CA PRO A 81 -1.40 14.76 -8.60
C PRO A 81 -0.97 15.10 -7.17
N VAL A 82 0.28 14.81 -6.83
CA VAL A 82 0.83 15.25 -5.55
C VAL A 82 1.19 16.72 -5.72
N GLN A 83 0.39 17.57 -5.09
CA GLN A 83 0.42 19.02 -5.32
C GLN A 83 1.84 19.59 -5.23
N GLY A 84 2.23 20.27 -6.31
CA GLY A 84 3.46 21.02 -6.44
C GLY A 84 4.49 20.40 -7.37
N LYS A 85 4.49 19.07 -7.63
CA LYS A 85 5.66 18.45 -8.29
C LYS A 85 5.40 17.30 -9.27
N GLY A 86 4.14 16.90 -9.49
CA GLY A 86 3.74 16.07 -10.63
C GLY A 86 2.83 14.89 -10.25
N ASP A 87 2.73 13.98 -11.21
CA ASP A 87 1.84 12.83 -11.23
C ASP A 87 2.56 11.59 -10.69
N VAL A 88 2.08 11.02 -9.58
CA VAL A 88 2.55 9.72 -9.06
C VAL A 88 1.54 8.66 -9.44
N LEU A 89 1.98 7.60 -10.11
CA LEU A 89 1.09 6.52 -10.53
C LEU A 89 0.84 5.57 -9.36
N PHE A 90 -0.40 5.53 -8.90
CA PHE A 90 -0.85 4.55 -7.92
C PHE A 90 -1.68 3.49 -8.61
N THR A 91 -1.38 2.23 -8.32
CA THR A 91 -2.28 1.12 -8.62
C THR A 91 -2.82 0.59 -7.30
N VAL A 92 -4.13 0.65 -7.12
CA VAL A 92 -4.79 0.00 -5.99
C VAL A 92 -5.74 -1.03 -6.56
N PRO A 93 -5.26 -2.27 -6.76
CA PRO A 93 -6.09 -3.36 -7.22
C PRO A 93 -7.32 -3.51 -6.33
N LYS A 94 -8.41 -4.00 -6.93
CA LYS A 94 -9.69 -4.20 -6.23
C LYS A 94 -9.46 -4.96 -4.91
N ASP A 95 -10.20 -4.59 -3.87
CA ASP A 95 -10.25 -5.37 -2.62
C ASP A 95 -10.76 -6.79 -2.92
N LEU A 96 -10.14 -7.79 -2.30
CA LEU A 96 -10.51 -9.19 -2.49
C LEU A 96 -11.53 -9.62 -1.42
N PRO A 97 -12.79 -9.90 -1.78
CA PRO A 97 -13.68 -10.66 -0.91
C PRO A 97 -13.32 -12.14 -1.01
N GLY A 98 -12.51 -12.63 -0.08
CA GLY A 98 -12.20 -14.06 0.04
C GLY A 98 -11.46 -14.69 -1.15
N HIS A 99 -11.08 -15.95 -0.98
CA HIS A 99 -10.20 -16.76 -1.83
C HIS A 99 -10.70 -16.95 -3.28
N THR A 100 -10.64 -15.94 -4.14
CA THR A 100 -11.02 -16.06 -5.55
C THR A 100 -9.88 -15.69 -6.50
N GLU A 101 -9.45 -16.67 -7.31
CA GLU A 101 -8.34 -16.60 -8.30
C GLU A 101 -8.38 -15.40 -9.27
N PRO A 102 -9.52 -14.88 -9.76
CA PRO A 102 -9.54 -13.74 -10.68
C PRO A 102 -8.90 -12.48 -10.09
N ALA A 103 -8.91 -12.40 -8.77
CA ALA A 103 -8.64 -11.20 -8.02
C ALA A 103 -7.13 -11.02 -7.71
N TYR A 104 -6.39 -12.13 -7.65
CA TYR A 104 -4.93 -12.12 -7.59
C TYR A 104 -4.26 -11.72 -8.91
N LYS A 105 -4.97 -11.79 -10.04
CA LYS A 105 -4.43 -11.34 -11.33
C LYS A 105 -4.11 -9.84 -11.33
N ASP A 106 -5.02 -9.02 -10.79
CA ASP A 106 -4.81 -7.58 -10.71
C ASP A 106 -3.73 -7.22 -9.70
N TRP A 107 -3.64 -7.96 -8.59
CA TRP A 107 -2.54 -7.84 -7.64
C TRP A 107 -1.20 -8.17 -8.29
N LYS A 108 -1.12 -9.28 -9.05
CA LYS A 108 0.09 -9.68 -9.77
C LYS A 108 0.49 -8.62 -10.79
N ASN A 109 -0.44 -8.14 -11.60
CA ASN A 109 -0.17 -7.07 -12.57
C ASN A 109 0.34 -5.79 -11.90
N GLY A 110 -0.27 -5.37 -10.79
CA GLY A 110 0.19 -4.22 -10.01
C GLY A 110 1.59 -4.45 -9.45
N PHE A 111 1.83 -5.63 -8.86
CA PHE A 111 3.13 -6.01 -8.32
C PHE A 111 4.24 -5.99 -9.38
N GLU A 112 4.03 -6.64 -10.52
CA GLU A 112 5.03 -6.79 -11.59
C GLU A 112 5.33 -5.49 -12.34
N SER A 113 4.40 -4.51 -12.32
CA SER A 113 4.55 -3.22 -13.02
C SER A 113 5.06 -2.06 -12.13
N SER A 114 5.30 -2.32 -10.86
CA SER A 114 5.64 -1.29 -9.87
C SER A 114 7.12 -1.18 -9.57
N ASP A 115 7.56 0.04 -9.24
CA ASP A 115 8.86 0.27 -8.59
C ASP A 115 8.79 -0.06 -7.11
N PHE A 116 7.65 0.27 -6.46
CA PHE A 116 7.40 0.03 -5.05
C PHE A 116 6.06 -0.66 -4.84
N VAL A 117 6.03 -1.62 -3.90
CA VAL A 117 4.79 -2.27 -3.46
C VAL A 117 4.64 -2.03 -1.97
N TRP A 118 3.52 -1.43 -1.58
CA TRP A 118 3.13 -1.24 -0.18
C TRP A 118 2.09 -2.29 0.20
N TYR A 119 2.46 -3.21 1.08
CA TYR A 119 1.53 -4.20 1.60
C TYR A 119 1.02 -3.76 2.97
N LEU A 120 -0.27 -3.41 3.06
CA LEU A 120 -0.91 -2.95 4.29
C LEU A 120 -1.56 -4.10 5.06
N PHE A 121 -1.35 -4.12 6.38
CA PHE A 121 -1.91 -5.12 7.29
C PHE A 121 -2.16 -4.53 8.68
N ARG A 122 -3.03 -5.16 9.49
CA ARG A 122 -3.32 -4.71 10.85
C ARG A 122 -2.25 -5.15 11.83
N SER A 123 -1.33 -4.24 12.15
CA SER A 123 -0.20 -4.53 13.04
C SER A 123 -0.64 -4.89 14.47
N ASP A 124 -1.73 -4.30 14.94
CA ASP A 124 -2.33 -4.61 16.25
C ASP A 124 -2.82 -6.06 16.32
N LEU A 125 -3.42 -6.57 15.25
CA LEU A 125 -3.87 -7.96 15.19
C LEU A 125 -2.72 -8.96 15.06
N ILE A 126 -1.64 -8.59 14.36
CA ILE A 126 -0.42 -9.41 14.31
C ILE A 126 0.20 -9.55 15.70
N VAL A 127 0.31 -8.45 16.46
CA VAL A 127 0.85 -8.49 17.83
C VAL A 127 -0.08 -9.22 18.79
N ALA A 128 -1.40 -9.08 18.64
CA ALA A 128 -2.38 -9.83 19.41
C ALA A 128 -2.40 -11.33 19.09
N GLY A 129 -1.71 -11.79 18.04
CA GLY A 129 -1.69 -13.18 17.63
C GLY A 129 -3.02 -13.65 17.02
N ASP A 130 -3.78 -12.75 16.40
CA ASP A 130 -5.06 -13.07 15.77
C ASP A 130 -4.87 -14.08 14.62
N GLU A 131 -5.43 -15.28 14.78
CA GLU A 131 -5.20 -16.38 13.83
C GLU A 131 -5.74 -16.08 12.43
N ALA A 132 -6.85 -15.34 12.33
CA ALA A 132 -7.46 -14.99 11.04
C ALA A 132 -6.59 -13.98 10.28
N GLU A 133 -6.09 -12.94 10.96
CA GLU A 133 -5.16 -11.97 10.38
C GLU A 133 -3.85 -12.65 10.00
N LEU A 134 -3.27 -13.48 10.89
CA LEU A 134 -2.02 -14.20 10.62
C LEU A 134 -2.14 -15.10 9.38
N LYS A 135 -3.26 -15.82 9.25
CA LYS A 135 -3.53 -16.68 8.09
C LYS A 135 -3.65 -15.88 6.81
N ILE A 136 -4.52 -14.86 6.79
CA ILE A 136 -4.74 -14.04 5.58
C ILE A 136 -3.47 -13.31 5.16
N VAL A 137 -2.73 -12.75 6.13
CA VAL A 137 -1.45 -12.07 5.85
C VAL A 137 -0.44 -13.07 5.31
N GLY A 138 -0.36 -14.27 5.89
CA GLY A 138 0.49 -15.36 5.40
C GLY A 138 0.20 -15.69 3.94
N GLU A 139 -1.05 -16.01 3.61
CA GLU A 139 -1.48 -16.35 2.24
C GLU A 139 -1.16 -15.24 1.23
N HIS A 140 -1.46 -13.99 1.58
CA HIS A 140 -1.14 -12.86 0.72
C HIS A 140 0.36 -12.72 0.47
N LEU A 141 1.18 -12.84 1.52
CA LEU A 141 2.63 -12.69 1.42
C LEU A 141 3.28 -13.85 0.67
N ASP A 142 2.75 -15.07 0.80
CA ASP A 142 3.21 -16.22 0.02
C ASP A 142 2.99 -15.97 -1.48
N HIS A 143 1.83 -15.43 -1.89
CA HIS A 143 1.63 -15.02 -3.28
C HIS A 143 2.63 -13.95 -3.76
N LEU A 144 2.95 -12.96 -2.91
CA LEU A 144 3.95 -11.96 -3.28
C LEU A 144 5.35 -12.60 -3.43
N VAL A 145 5.70 -13.56 -2.58
CA VAL A 145 6.97 -14.29 -2.65
C VAL A 145 7.05 -15.08 -3.96
N ASP A 146 5.97 -15.75 -4.35
CA ASP A 146 5.92 -16.49 -5.62
C ASP A 146 6.17 -15.55 -6.80
N TRP A 147 5.48 -14.42 -6.86
CA TRP A 147 5.66 -13.45 -7.95
C TRP A 147 7.05 -12.79 -7.94
N TYR A 148 7.58 -12.49 -6.76
CA TYR A 148 8.94 -11.98 -6.62
C TYR A 148 9.98 -12.99 -7.12
N THR A 149 9.78 -14.27 -6.79
CA THR A 149 10.65 -15.36 -7.24
C THR A 149 10.57 -15.53 -8.75
N ASP A 150 9.36 -15.55 -9.32
CA ASP A 150 9.12 -15.58 -10.78
C ASP A 150 9.91 -14.47 -11.50
N LEU A 151 9.85 -13.23 -10.99
CA LEU A 151 10.56 -12.09 -11.57
C LEU A 151 12.09 -12.27 -11.50
N ARG A 152 12.61 -12.76 -10.37
CA ARG A 152 14.04 -13.01 -10.20
C ARG A 152 14.55 -14.09 -11.13
N GLU A 153 13.81 -15.19 -11.29
CA GLU A 153 14.17 -16.28 -12.20
C GLU A 153 14.19 -15.82 -13.66
N LYS A 154 13.23 -14.97 -14.04
CA LYS A 154 13.17 -14.31 -15.36
C LYS A 154 14.21 -13.20 -15.53
N LYS A 155 15.00 -12.88 -14.49
CA LYS A 155 15.93 -11.73 -14.44
C LYS A 155 15.24 -10.40 -14.79
N ALA A 156 13.96 -10.29 -14.47
CA ALA A 156 13.20 -9.07 -14.62
C ALA A 156 13.49 -8.11 -13.44
N ALA A 157 13.13 -6.84 -13.60
CA ALA A 157 13.13 -5.90 -12.50
C ALA A 157 12.16 -6.38 -11.42
N THR A 158 12.53 -6.22 -10.15
CA THR A 158 11.71 -6.59 -9.00
C THR A 158 11.32 -5.33 -8.24
N PRO A 159 10.05 -5.21 -7.77
CA PRO A 159 9.64 -4.07 -6.97
C PRO A 159 10.32 -4.10 -5.60
N ARG A 160 10.59 -2.93 -5.04
CA ARG A 160 10.94 -2.81 -3.62
C ARG A 160 9.66 -2.93 -2.79
N VAL A 161 9.60 -3.95 -1.94
CA VAL A 161 8.43 -4.21 -1.09
C VAL A 161 8.58 -3.51 0.26
N ILE A 162 7.53 -2.81 0.68
CA ILE A 162 7.41 -2.15 1.98
C ILE A 162 6.16 -2.70 2.68
N PHE A 163 6.35 -3.30 3.85
CA PHE A 163 5.28 -3.73 4.74
C PHE A 163 4.84 -2.55 5.59
N VAL A 164 3.56 -2.17 5.46
CA VAL A 164 2.97 -1.01 6.14
C VAL A 164 1.96 -1.50 7.18
N GLY A 165 2.43 -1.65 8.42
CA GLY A 165 1.59 -2.01 9.56
C GLY A 165 0.77 -0.81 10.03
N VAL A 166 -0.54 -0.91 9.93
CA VAL A 166 -1.50 0.14 10.33
C VAL A 166 -2.25 -0.25 11.61
N PHE A 167 -3.10 0.64 12.11
CA PHE A 167 -3.91 0.45 13.33
C PHE A 167 -3.10 0.22 14.60
N ALA A 168 -1.83 0.64 14.62
CA ALA A 168 -0.99 0.50 15.81
C ALA A 168 -1.59 1.19 17.04
N ASP A 169 -2.37 2.26 16.87
CA ASP A 169 -3.13 2.96 17.92
C ASP A 169 -4.13 2.08 18.69
N LYS A 170 -4.47 0.91 18.17
CA LYS A 170 -5.37 -0.04 18.82
C LYS A 170 -4.68 -0.91 19.86
N ASP A 171 -3.36 -1.01 19.81
CA ASP A 171 -2.60 -1.73 20.81
C ASP A 171 -2.12 -0.77 21.92
N PRO A 172 -2.41 -1.04 23.20
CA PRO A 172 -1.97 -0.20 24.31
C PRO A 172 -0.46 -0.07 24.46
N SER A 173 0.32 -1.01 23.90
CA SER A 173 1.78 -0.99 23.92
C SER A 173 2.38 -0.15 22.78
N TYR A 174 1.58 0.35 21.85
CA TYR A 174 2.06 1.20 20.77
C TYR A 174 2.55 2.55 21.31
N SER A 175 3.85 2.78 21.15
CA SER A 175 4.50 4.03 21.47
C SER A 175 5.65 4.30 20.48
N ASP A 176 6.24 5.50 20.56
CA ASP A 176 7.37 5.89 19.70
C ASP A 176 8.71 5.27 20.14
N ASP A 177 8.75 4.44 21.19
CA ASP A 177 9.97 3.77 21.68
C ASP A 177 10.45 2.60 20.81
N GLY A 178 9.64 2.18 19.83
CA GLY A 178 9.95 1.10 18.90
C GLY A 178 9.73 -0.31 19.45
N ALA A 179 9.25 -0.48 20.69
CA ALA A 179 8.98 -1.80 21.27
C ALA A 179 7.88 -2.53 20.50
N PHE A 180 6.76 -1.85 20.23
CA PHE A 180 5.67 -2.41 19.42
C PHE A 180 6.12 -2.75 18.00
N GLU A 181 6.93 -1.87 17.38
CA GLU A 181 7.47 -2.12 16.06
C GLU A 181 8.37 -3.38 16.02
N ASN A 182 9.14 -3.62 17.07
CA ASN A 182 9.93 -4.84 17.20
C ASN A 182 9.06 -6.09 17.33
N LEU A 183 7.95 -6.03 18.09
CA LEU A 183 6.99 -7.14 18.19
C LEU A 183 6.44 -7.53 16.81
N VAL A 184 6.06 -6.54 16.00
CA VAL A 184 5.60 -6.79 14.62
C VAL A 184 6.72 -7.38 13.76
N LYS A 185 7.94 -6.83 13.84
CA LYS A 185 9.09 -7.28 13.04
C LYS A 185 9.53 -8.71 13.34
N VAL A 186 9.37 -9.17 14.57
CA VAL A 186 9.75 -10.54 14.97
C VAL A 186 8.64 -11.57 14.77
N ALA A 187 7.40 -11.12 14.48
CA ALA A 187 6.31 -12.03 14.16
C ALA A 187 6.69 -12.93 12.96
N PRO A 188 6.55 -14.26 13.06
CA PRO A 188 7.05 -15.19 12.05
C PRO A 188 6.57 -14.89 10.63
N VAL A 189 5.27 -14.58 10.47
CA VAL A 189 4.66 -14.28 9.17
C VAL A 189 5.27 -13.03 8.50
N VAL A 190 5.66 -12.04 9.31
CA VAL A 190 6.28 -10.79 8.84
C VAL A 190 7.77 -11.03 8.55
N LYS A 191 8.50 -11.55 9.54
CA LYS A 191 9.96 -11.73 9.48
C LYS A 191 10.39 -12.60 8.31
N GLN A 192 9.75 -13.76 8.14
CA GLN A 192 10.15 -14.73 7.13
C GLN A 192 9.88 -14.20 5.72
N ASN A 193 8.70 -13.61 5.50
CA ASN A 193 8.33 -13.08 4.19
C ASN A 193 9.09 -11.80 3.83
N ALA A 194 9.43 -10.96 4.81
CA ALA A 194 10.30 -9.81 4.56
C ALA A 194 11.66 -10.25 4.00
N VAL A 195 12.26 -11.31 4.56
CA VAL A 195 13.53 -11.87 4.03
C VAL A 195 13.36 -12.41 2.61
N LYS A 196 12.29 -13.16 2.35
CA LYS A 196 12.02 -13.76 1.03
C LYS A 196 11.77 -12.70 -0.05
N LEU A 197 11.17 -11.57 0.31
CA LEU A 197 10.88 -10.42 -0.58
C LEU A 197 12.04 -9.41 -0.66
N GLY A 198 13.28 -9.90 -0.68
CA GLY A 198 14.46 -9.04 -0.88
C GLY A 198 14.82 -8.16 0.32
N LYS A 199 14.47 -8.59 1.55
CA LYS A 199 14.59 -7.79 2.79
C LYS A 199 13.63 -6.58 2.77
N ALA A 200 12.35 -6.86 2.60
CA ALA A 200 11.30 -5.85 2.62
C ALA A 200 11.40 -4.94 3.85
N ASP A 201 11.22 -3.64 3.62
CA ASP A 201 11.20 -2.64 4.68
C ASP A 201 9.90 -2.75 5.49
N ILE A 202 9.93 -2.43 6.79
CA ILE A 202 8.76 -2.53 7.66
C ILE A 202 8.52 -1.19 8.34
N VAL A 203 7.36 -0.60 8.07
CA VAL A 203 6.91 0.68 8.62
C VAL A 203 5.62 0.48 9.40
N ILE A 204 5.60 0.94 10.65
CA ILE A 204 4.44 0.81 11.54
C ILE A 204 3.90 2.19 11.91
N GLY A 205 2.58 2.34 11.92
CA GLY A 205 1.93 3.56 12.37
C GLY A 205 0.41 3.48 12.45
N SER A 206 -0.21 4.66 12.57
CA SER A 206 -1.67 4.81 12.65
C SER A 206 -2.17 5.86 11.65
N GLN A 207 -3.47 5.80 11.36
CA GLN A 207 -4.20 6.77 10.56
C GLN A 207 -5.42 7.30 11.36
N VAL A 208 -5.34 7.29 12.70
CA VAL A 208 -6.43 7.74 13.59
C VAL A 208 -6.52 9.27 13.65
N SER A 209 -5.38 9.95 13.61
CA SER A 209 -5.30 11.41 13.54
C SER A 209 -4.45 11.87 12.36
N LYS A 210 -4.57 13.15 12.00
CA LYS A 210 -3.74 13.77 10.96
C LYS A 210 -2.25 13.65 11.30
N ALA A 211 -1.87 13.90 12.56
CA ALA A 211 -0.48 13.81 13.00
C ALA A 211 0.06 12.38 12.88
N ASP A 212 -0.75 11.36 13.14
CA ASP A 212 -0.34 9.96 12.98
C ASP A 212 -0.16 9.59 11.50
N ALA A 213 -1.08 10.03 10.65
CA ALA A 213 -0.97 9.84 9.21
C ALA A 213 0.25 10.57 8.62
N GLU A 214 0.55 11.79 9.09
CA GLU A 214 1.76 12.51 8.72
C GLU A 214 3.02 11.73 9.13
N ARG A 215 3.09 11.24 10.37
CA ARG A 215 4.20 10.41 10.85
C ARG A 215 4.36 9.12 10.04
N LEU A 216 3.24 8.45 9.72
CA LEU A 216 3.26 7.24 8.89
C LEU A 216 3.84 7.52 7.50
N VAL A 217 3.35 8.55 6.82
CA VAL A 217 3.85 8.93 5.49
C VAL A 217 5.30 9.37 5.56
N GLU A 218 5.72 10.10 6.60
CA GLU A 218 7.11 10.49 6.78
C GLU A 218 8.03 9.27 6.88
N ARG A 219 7.62 8.26 7.65
CA ARG A 219 8.37 7.00 7.80
C ARG A 219 8.43 6.25 6.47
N ILE A 220 7.34 6.16 5.71
CA ILE A 220 7.32 5.53 4.38
C ILE A 220 8.26 6.26 3.42
N THR A 221 8.23 7.59 3.42
CA THR A 221 9.00 8.47 2.54
C THR A 221 10.50 8.15 2.64
N ARG A 222 11.04 7.90 3.84
CA ARG A 222 12.46 7.53 4.04
C ARG A 222 12.95 6.29 3.27
N TYR A 223 12.03 5.45 2.78
CA TYR A 223 12.35 4.26 1.99
C TYR A 223 12.18 4.46 0.48
N LEU A 224 11.79 5.66 0.05
CA LEU A 224 11.65 6.03 -1.36
C LEU A 224 12.88 6.76 -1.90
N GLU A 225 13.79 7.16 -1.02
CA GLU A 225 15.16 7.64 -1.33
C GLU A 225 16.05 6.49 -1.86
#